data_AF-A0A177NJ33-F1
#
_entry.id   AF-A0A177NJ33-F1
#
_cell.length_a   1.000
_cell.length_b   1.000
_cell.length_c   1.000
_cell.angle_alpha   90.00
_cell.angle_beta   90.00
_cell.angle_gamma   90.00
#
_symmetry.space_group_name_H-M   'P 1'
#
loop_
_entity.id
_entity.type
_entity.pdbx_description
1 polymer ?
#
loop_
_entity_poly.entity_id
_entity_poly.type
_entity_poly.pdbx_seq_one_letter_code
_entity_poly.pdbx_strand_id
1 'polypeptide(L)'
;MKVNLLIFSILLGVFASNNVLAKPYSSILPAQFPVKKILITVSSQSTSGNADIYHVSLKANGNSFLAKNNEKQPLKISTDTLIELLNDFYSVHFFEIPDTFHIKKKAVLKDNGIVTTIVNKELAATDSKKVCVQLREYKKCVSVIDNQPAGISQIVNKIETLIESAGR
;
A
#
# COMPACT_ATOMS: atom_id res chain seq x y z
N MET A 1 -60.87 -18.25 34.22
CA MET A 1 -59.41 -18.50 34.11
C MET A 1 -59.01 -18.42 32.64
N LYS A 2 -58.09 -17.52 32.33
CA LYS A 2 -57.43 -17.32 31.03
C LYS A 2 -56.34 -18.38 30.86
N VAL A 3 -56.12 -18.89 29.64
CA VAL A 3 -54.83 -18.87 28.90
C VAL A 3 -55.15 -19.28 27.45
N ASN A 4 -55.10 -18.33 26.51
CA ASN A 4 -55.02 -18.64 25.07
C ASN A 4 -53.54 -18.65 24.70
N LEU A 5 -53.09 -19.80 24.18
CA LEU A 5 -51.72 -20.08 23.79
C LEU A 5 -51.43 -19.41 22.44
N LEU A 6 -50.74 -18.26 22.44
CA LEU A 6 -50.24 -17.61 21.23
C LEU A 6 -48.97 -18.33 20.77
N ILE A 7 -49.03 -18.98 19.61
CA ILE A 7 -47.89 -19.58 18.92
C ILE A 7 -47.09 -18.43 18.28
N PHE A 8 -45.97 -18.06 18.90
CA PHE A 8 -44.97 -17.16 18.32
C PHE A 8 -44.12 -17.95 17.31
N SER A 9 -44.44 -17.84 16.02
CA SER A 9 -43.56 -18.29 14.94
C SER A 9 -42.36 -17.34 14.85
N ILE A 10 -41.26 -17.69 15.50
CA ILE A 10 -39.97 -17.01 15.32
C ILE A 10 -39.34 -17.56 14.03
N LEU A 11 -39.49 -16.82 12.94
CA LEU A 11 -38.64 -16.95 11.75
C LEU A 11 -37.22 -16.57 12.15
N LEU A 12 -36.40 -17.56 12.49
CA LEU A 12 -34.95 -17.42 12.55
C LEU A 12 -34.44 -17.20 11.12
N GLY A 13 -34.43 -15.93 10.70
CA GLY A 13 -33.62 -15.49 9.57
C GLY A 13 -32.15 -15.77 9.89
N VAL A 14 -31.62 -16.84 9.30
CA VAL A 14 -30.19 -17.10 9.27
C VAL A 14 -29.56 -15.97 8.46
N PHE A 15 -29.12 -14.91 9.14
CA PHE A 15 -28.18 -13.96 8.56
C PHE A 15 -26.87 -14.70 8.37
N ALA A 16 -26.70 -15.35 7.21
CA ALA A 16 -25.40 -15.76 6.73
C ALA A 16 -24.60 -14.48 6.47
N SER A 17 -23.91 -13.99 7.49
CA SER A 17 -22.85 -13.00 7.33
C SER A 17 -21.80 -13.63 6.42
N ASN A 18 -21.83 -13.30 5.14
CA ASN A 18 -20.76 -13.60 4.20
C ASN A 18 -19.53 -12.77 4.58
N ASN A 19 -18.91 -13.11 5.71
CA ASN A 19 -17.53 -12.78 5.96
C ASN A 19 -16.74 -13.63 4.97
N VAL A 20 -16.60 -13.13 3.74
CA VAL A 20 -15.56 -13.60 2.82
C VAL A 20 -14.25 -13.30 3.53
N LEU A 21 -13.78 -14.27 4.31
CA LEU A 21 -12.48 -14.22 4.95
C LEU A 21 -11.49 -14.12 3.81
N ALA A 22 -10.97 -12.91 3.58
CA ALA A 22 -10.00 -12.67 2.53
C ALA A 22 -8.86 -13.66 2.73
N LYS A 23 -8.62 -14.52 1.73
CA LYS A 23 -7.54 -15.50 1.80
C LYS A 23 -6.25 -14.76 2.16
N PRO A 24 -5.53 -15.18 3.22
CA PRO A 24 -4.33 -14.48 3.64
C PRO A 24 -3.31 -14.50 2.49
N TYR A 25 -2.60 -13.38 2.31
CA TYR A 25 -1.54 -13.30 1.32
C TYR A 25 -0.42 -14.29 1.69
N SER A 26 0.18 -14.91 0.67
CA SER A 26 1.41 -15.69 0.79
C SER A 26 2.52 -14.81 1.33
N SER A 27 3.31 -15.34 2.28
CA SER A 27 4.55 -14.72 2.76
C SER A 27 5.74 -14.98 1.82
N ILE A 28 5.62 -15.95 0.92
CA ILE A 28 6.67 -16.33 -0.02
C ILE A 28 6.52 -15.52 -1.30
N LEU A 29 7.58 -14.80 -1.67
CA LEU A 29 7.69 -14.08 -2.92
C LEU A 29 7.70 -15.09 -4.09
N PRO A 30 6.73 -15.03 -5.03
CA PRO A 30 6.67 -16.00 -6.12
C PRO A 30 7.81 -15.77 -7.13
N ALA A 31 8.47 -16.84 -7.54
CA ALA A 31 9.48 -16.80 -8.60
C ALA A 31 8.87 -16.58 -9.99
N GLN A 32 7.60 -16.99 -10.19
CA GLN A 32 6.88 -16.83 -11.44
C GLN A 32 5.42 -16.45 -11.17
N PHE A 33 4.90 -15.50 -11.95
CA PHE A 33 3.53 -15.04 -11.86
C PHE A 33 3.09 -14.43 -13.20
N PRO A 34 1.80 -14.55 -13.56
CA PRO A 34 1.31 -13.96 -14.80
C PRO A 34 1.23 -12.43 -14.66
N VAL A 35 1.64 -11.71 -15.71
CA VAL A 35 1.69 -10.24 -15.78
C VAL A 35 0.36 -9.60 -15.35
N LYS A 36 -0.79 -10.15 -15.77
CA LYS A 36 -2.15 -9.69 -15.39
C LYS A 36 -2.45 -9.70 -13.89
N LYS A 37 -1.58 -10.30 -13.06
CA LYS A 37 -1.69 -10.37 -11.60
C LYS A 37 -0.71 -9.43 -10.87
N ILE A 38 -0.02 -8.56 -11.59
CA ILE A 38 0.78 -7.46 -11.01
C ILE A 38 -0.17 -6.31 -10.67
N LEU A 39 -0.09 -5.86 -9.43
CA LEU A 39 -0.76 -4.67 -8.93
C LEU A 39 0.22 -3.86 -8.07
N ILE A 40 0.46 -2.62 -8.46
CA ILE A 40 1.23 -1.66 -7.68
C ILE A 40 0.27 -0.58 -7.19
N THR A 41 0.28 -0.29 -5.90
CA THR A 41 -0.53 0.79 -5.34
C THR A 41 0.33 1.76 -4.56
N VAL A 42 0.12 3.04 -4.77
CA VAL A 42 0.71 4.12 -3.96
C VAL A 42 -0.44 4.93 -3.38
N SER A 43 -0.46 5.14 -2.07
CA SER A 43 -1.45 6.00 -1.43
C SER A 43 -0.78 6.99 -0.50
N SER A 44 -1.13 8.26 -0.61
CA SER A 44 -0.80 9.28 0.38
C SER A 44 -1.80 9.23 1.52
N GLN A 45 -1.30 9.18 2.75
CA GLN A 45 -2.08 9.43 3.96
C GLN A 45 -1.55 10.74 4.54
N SER A 46 -2.37 11.78 4.48
CA SER A 46 -2.14 12.98 5.27
C SER A 46 -3.22 13.13 6.32
N THR A 47 -2.81 13.49 7.53
CA THR A 47 -3.72 13.90 8.61
C THR A 47 -3.96 15.41 8.61
N SER A 48 -3.27 16.15 7.74
CA SER A 48 -3.50 17.59 7.58
C SER A 48 -4.68 17.81 6.63
N GLY A 49 -5.65 18.65 7.02
CA GLY A 49 -6.86 18.90 6.22
C GLY A 49 -6.62 19.56 4.86
N ASN A 50 -5.39 19.99 4.57
CA ASN A 50 -5.02 20.70 3.35
C ASN A 50 -4.15 19.87 2.40
N ALA A 51 -3.77 18.64 2.76
CA ALA A 51 -2.94 17.81 1.92
C ALA A 51 -3.77 16.90 1.03
N ASP A 52 -3.31 16.74 -0.21
CA ASP A 52 -3.95 15.90 -1.20
C ASP A 52 -3.87 14.42 -0.81
N ILE A 53 -5.02 13.84 -0.47
CA ILE A 53 -5.15 12.39 -0.30
C ILE A 53 -5.40 11.80 -1.68
N TYR A 54 -4.48 10.93 -2.10
CA TYR A 54 -4.59 10.24 -3.36
C TYR A 54 -4.26 8.76 -3.23
N HIS A 55 -4.77 7.98 -4.17
CA HIS A 55 -4.52 6.56 -4.34
C HIS A 55 -4.31 6.24 -5.82
N VAL A 56 -3.17 5.66 -6.14
CA VAL A 56 -2.80 5.19 -7.48
C VAL A 56 -2.88 3.68 -7.47
N SER A 57 -3.50 3.11 -8.49
CA SER A 57 -3.48 1.67 -8.75
C SER A 57 -3.03 1.41 -10.18
N LEU A 58 -1.89 0.73 -10.32
CA LEU A 58 -1.32 0.34 -11.61
C LEU A 58 -1.51 -1.16 -11.80
N LYS A 59 -2.18 -1.55 -12.89
CA LYS A 59 -2.53 -2.95 -13.19
C LYS A 59 -2.19 -3.28 -14.63
N ALA A 60 -1.61 -4.45 -14.84
CA ALA A 60 -1.28 -4.94 -16.18
C ALA A 60 -2.51 -5.38 -17.01
N ASN A 61 -3.71 -5.35 -16.43
CA ASN A 61 -4.96 -5.71 -17.10
C ASN A 61 -5.69 -4.49 -17.70
N GLY A 62 -5.02 -3.33 -17.79
CA GLY A 62 -5.58 -2.10 -18.35
C GLY A 62 -6.51 -1.31 -17.43
N ASN A 63 -6.75 -1.77 -16.20
CA ASN A 63 -7.67 -1.12 -15.25
C ASN A 63 -6.94 -0.24 -14.22
N SER A 64 -5.89 0.46 -14.65
CA SER A 64 -5.14 1.39 -13.81
C SER A 64 -5.95 2.66 -13.57
N PHE A 65 -5.77 3.31 -12.41
CA PHE A 65 -6.47 4.54 -12.07
C PHE A 65 -5.71 5.39 -11.04
N LEU A 66 -5.95 6.69 -11.08
CA LEU A 66 -5.70 7.65 -10.00
C LEU A 66 -7.03 7.94 -9.33
N ALA A 67 -7.07 7.90 -8.00
CA ALA A 67 -8.14 8.47 -7.22
C ALA A 67 -7.57 9.62 -6.38
N LYS A 68 -8.12 10.82 -6.49
CA LYS A 68 -7.69 12.01 -5.73
C LYS A 68 -8.94 12.73 -5.24
N ASN A 69 -9.04 13.01 -3.94
CA ASN A 69 -10.15 13.78 -3.36
C ASN A 69 -11.55 13.30 -3.83
N ASN A 70 -11.78 11.97 -3.84
CA ASN A 70 -12.99 11.28 -4.33
C ASN A 70 -13.24 11.26 -5.85
N GLU A 71 -12.40 11.90 -6.65
CA GLU A 71 -12.44 11.76 -8.10
C GLU A 71 -11.57 10.60 -8.55
N LYS A 72 -12.07 9.79 -9.49
CA LYS A 72 -11.36 8.65 -10.05
C LYS A 72 -11.12 8.85 -11.54
N GLN A 73 -9.86 8.91 -11.93
CA GLN A 73 -9.41 9.09 -13.30
C GLN A 73 -8.75 7.80 -13.80
N PRO A 74 -9.19 7.23 -14.93
CA PRO A 74 -8.53 6.07 -15.52
C PRO A 74 -7.13 6.44 -16.02
N LEU A 75 -6.19 5.51 -15.90
CA LEU A 75 -4.82 5.68 -16.38
C LEU A 75 -4.49 4.63 -17.44
N LYS A 76 -3.84 5.07 -18.52
CA LYS A 76 -3.26 4.16 -19.50
C LYS A 76 -1.78 3.97 -19.15
N ILE A 77 -1.44 2.76 -18.74
CA ILE A 77 -0.06 2.36 -18.44
C ILE A 77 0.23 1.11 -19.27
N SER A 78 1.36 1.12 -19.97
CA SER A 78 1.80 -0.03 -20.76
C SER A 78 2.24 -1.18 -19.85
N THR A 79 2.27 -2.39 -20.40
CA THR A 79 2.87 -3.53 -19.68
C THR A 79 4.36 -3.28 -19.42
N ASP A 80 5.08 -2.70 -20.39
CA ASP A 80 6.52 -2.45 -20.27
C ASP A 80 6.84 -1.49 -19.12
N THR A 81 6.08 -0.40 -18.98
CA THR A 81 6.23 0.53 -17.84
C THR A 81 5.98 -0.16 -16.50
N LEU A 82 5.03 -1.12 -16.46
CA LEU A 82 4.77 -1.86 -15.23
C LEU A 82 5.91 -2.83 -14.88
N ILE A 83 6.51 -3.48 -15.89
CA ILE A 83 7.68 -4.34 -15.72
C ILE A 83 8.90 -3.52 -15.29
N GLU A 84 9.09 -2.33 -15.87
CA GLU A 84 10.15 -1.39 -15.47
C GLU A 84 10.01 -1.00 -14.00
N LEU A 85 8.83 -0.56 -13.56
CA LEU A 85 8.57 -0.24 -12.15
C LEU A 85 8.83 -1.44 -11.24
N LEU A 86 8.40 -2.64 -11.66
CA LEU A 86 8.65 -3.86 -10.89
C LEU A 86 10.14 -4.18 -10.76
N ASN A 87 10.93 -3.98 -11.82
CA ASN A 87 12.38 -4.13 -11.78
C ASN A 87 13.04 -3.10 -10.87
N ASP A 88 12.54 -1.87 -10.83
CA ASP A 88 13.00 -0.86 -9.87
C ASP A 88 12.77 -1.33 -8.42
N PHE A 89 11.60 -1.93 -8.12
CA PHE A 89 11.30 -2.50 -6.80
C PHE A 89 12.26 -3.64 -6.43
N TYR A 90 12.60 -4.52 -7.38
CA TYR A 90 13.61 -5.56 -7.16
C TYR A 90 14.99 -4.95 -6.89
N SER A 91 15.38 -3.93 -7.65
CA SER A 91 16.71 -3.29 -7.55
C SER A 91 16.95 -2.60 -6.20
N VAL A 92 15.89 -2.10 -5.55
CA VAL A 92 15.97 -1.48 -4.22
C VAL A 92 15.68 -2.46 -3.08
N HIS A 93 15.67 -3.77 -3.36
CA HIS A 93 15.39 -4.82 -2.38
C HIS A 93 14.04 -4.65 -1.66
N PHE A 94 13.03 -4.07 -2.33
CA PHE A 94 11.75 -3.71 -1.72
C PHE A 94 11.08 -4.85 -0.94
N PHE A 95 11.17 -6.08 -1.47
CA PHE A 95 10.54 -7.26 -0.89
C PHE A 95 11.22 -7.74 0.41
N GLU A 96 12.44 -7.28 0.67
CA GLU A 96 13.25 -7.62 1.84
C GLU A 96 13.17 -6.54 2.93
N ILE A 97 12.69 -5.34 2.60
CA ILE A 97 12.56 -4.22 3.54
C ILE A 97 11.48 -4.54 4.59
N PRO A 98 11.70 -4.31 5.90
CA PRO A 98 10.66 -4.50 6.91
C PRO A 98 9.42 -3.64 6.63
N ASP A 99 8.22 -4.19 6.87
CA ASP A 99 6.94 -3.50 6.60
C ASP A 99 6.82 -2.17 7.37
N THR A 100 7.44 -2.10 8.55
CA THR A 100 7.42 -0.96 9.46
C THR A 100 8.74 -0.20 9.42
N PHE A 101 9.01 0.50 8.32
CA PHE A 101 10.11 1.46 8.24
C PHE A 101 9.73 2.83 8.88
N HIS A 102 9.28 2.81 10.14
CA HIS A 102 8.95 4.02 10.92
C HIS A 102 10.11 4.49 11.81
N ILE A 103 11.29 3.90 11.61
CA ILE A 103 12.44 4.05 12.51
C ILE A 103 13.57 4.71 11.74
N LYS A 104 13.79 6.00 11.97
CA LYS A 104 15.00 6.68 11.51
C LYS A 104 16.14 6.30 12.45
N LYS A 105 17.13 5.57 11.93
CA LYS A 105 18.39 5.34 12.64
C LYS A 105 19.42 6.35 12.17
N LYS A 106 20.12 7.01 13.08
CA LYS A 106 21.24 7.90 12.78
C LYS A 106 22.45 7.53 13.62
N ALA A 107 23.62 7.46 13.00
CA ALA A 107 24.88 7.37 13.74
C ALA A 107 25.29 8.77 14.20
N VAL A 108 25.64 8.91 15.48
CA VAL A 108 26.11 10.18 16.07
C VAL A 108 27.41 9.90 16.80
N LEU A 109 28.44 10.70 16.53
CA LEU A 109 29.71 10.69 17.26
C LEU A 109 29.53 11.48 18.56
N LYS A 110 29.79 10.83 19.70
CA LYS A 110 29.84 11.50 21.00
C LYS A 110 31.22 12.09 21.26
N ASP A 111 31.31 13.03 22.18
CA ASP A 111 32.56 13.73 22.55
C ASP A 111 33.65 12.79 23.07
N ASN A 112 33.27 11.62 23.58
CA ASN A 112 34.21 10.57 24.01
C ASN A 112 34.71 9.68 22.85
N GLY A 113 34.47 10.06 21.60
CA GLY A 113 34.90 9.31 20.41
C GLY A 113 34.06 8.07 20.10
N ILE A 114 32.97 7.80 20.83
CA ILE A 114 32.11 6.64 20.59
C ILE A 114 31.00 6.99 19.60
N VAL A 115 30.85 6.18 18.56
CA VAL A 115 29.71 6.25 17.65
C VAL A 115 28.52 5.51 18.27
N THR A 116 27.41 6.22 18.47
CA THR A 116 26.15 5.63 18.92
C THR A 116 25.13 5.62 17.79
N THR A 117 24.27 4.60 17.76
CA THR A 117 23.06 4.63 16.94
C THR A 117 21.93 5.25 17.75
N ILE A 118 21.33 6.32 17.26
CA ILE A 118 20.09 6.90 17.79
C ILE A 118 18.94 6.41 16.93
N VAL A 119 17.88 5.95 17.59
CA VAL A 119 16.65 5.44 16.98
C VAL A 119 15.56 6.48 17.23
N ASN A 120 15.26 7.30 16.23
CA ASN A 120 14.12 8.20 16.26
C ASN A 120 12.89 7.41 15.79
N LYS A 121 12.02 7.06 16.73
CA LYS A 121 10.66 6.59 16.41
C LYS A 121 9.84 7.82 16.10
N GLU A 122 9.57 8.04 14.82
CA GLU A 122 8.64 9.08 14.41
C GLU A 122 7.23 8.51 14.62
N LEU A 123 6.43 9.17 15.46
CA LEU A 123 4.98 8.94 15.50
C LEU A 123 4.47 9.02 14.06
N ALA A 124 3.64 8.05 13.65
CA ALA A 124 3.12 7.89 12.29
C ALA A 124 3.04 9.25 11.57
N ALA A 125 4.01 9.49 10.69
CA ALA A 125 4.22 10.84 10.16
C ALA A 125 2.93 11.35 9.55
N THR A 126 2.60 12.61 9.87
CA THR A 126 1.40 13.31 9.42
C THR A 126 1.27 13.35 7.91
N ASP A 127 2.37 13.13 7.17
CA ASP A 127 2.43 12.93 5.73
C ASP A 127 3.26 11.68 5.41
N SER A 128 2.60 10.57 5.08
CA SER A 128 3.28 9.33 4.69
C SER A 128 2.69 8.77 3.41
N LYS A 129 3.54 8.15 2.57
CA LYS A 129 3.09 7.43 1.38
C LYS A 129 3.22 5.94 1.63
N LYS A 130 2.12 5.20 1.49
CA LYS A 130 2.12 3.73 1.57
C LYS A 130 2.23 3.15 0.17
N VAL A 131 3.26 2.36 -0.06
CA VAL A 131 3.50 1.66 -1.33
C VAL A 131 3.24 0.18 -1.11
N CYS A 132 2.42 -0.43 -1.95
CA CYS A 132 2.23 -1.87 -1.95
C CYS A 132 2.45 -2.47 -3.33
N VAL A 133 3.15 -3.60 -3.37
CA VAL A 133 3.32 -4.42 -4.58
C VAL A 133 2.66 -5.77 -4.32
N GLN A 134 1.72 -6.15 -5.17
CA GLN A 134 1.03 -7.42 -5.13
C GLN A 134 1.36 -8.24 -6.38
N LEU A 135 1.83 -9.47 -6.16
CA LEU A 135 2.21 -10.45 -7.17
C LEU A 135 1.40 -11.73 -6.91
N ARG A 136 0.33 -11.97 -7.68
CA ARG A 136 -0.59 -13.11 -7.47
C ARG A 136 -1.20 -13.08 -6.06
N GLU A 137 -0.81 -14.02 -5.20
CA GLU A 137 -1.26 -14.15 -3.80
C GLU A 137 -0.25 -13.54 -2.82
N TYR A 138 0.88 -13.01 -3.27
CA TYR A 138 1.85 -12.31 -2.42
C TYR A 138 1.57 -10.80 -2.42
N LYS A 139 1.72 -10.15 -1.27
CA LYS A 139 1.63 -8.69 -1.16
C LYS A 139 2.64 -8.18 -0.15
N LYS A 140 3.39 -7.17 -0.56
CA LYS A 140 4.30 -6.41 0.30
C LYS A 140 3.83 -4.96 0.37
N CYS A 141 3.86 -4.37 1.56
CA CYS A 141 3.58 -2.95 1.76
C CYS A 141 4.67 -2.31 2.60
N VAL A 142 5.14 -1.13 2.20
CA VAL A 142 6.12 -0.33 2.94
C VAL A 142 5.61 1.11 3.05
N SER A 143 5.75 1.69 4.23
CA SER A 143 5.50 3.10 4.48
C SER A 143 6.74 3.92 4.17
N VAL A 144 6.59 4.96 3.36
CA VAL A 144 7.62 5.93 3.00
C VAL A 144 7.35 7.21 3.77
N ILE A 145 8.32 7.62 4.57
CA ILE A 145 8.25 8.82 5.44
C ILE A 145 9.49 9.66 5.17
N ASP A 146 9.32 10.97 4.99
CA ASP A 146 10.40 11.93 4.76
C ASP A 146 11.39 11.47 3.68
N ASN A 147 10.85 10.98 2.57
CA ASN A 147 11.61 10.46 1.44
C ASN A 147 12.57 9.31 1.81
N GLN A 148 12.21 8.49 2.81
CA GLN A 148 12.94 7.29 3.19
C GLN A 148 12.04 6.04 3.18
N PRO A 149 12.58 4.86 2.76
CA PRO A 149 13.91 4.67 2.17
C PRO A 149 14.06 5.34 0.79
N ALA A 150 15.20 5.99 0.55
CA ALA A 150 15.43 6.83 -0.63
C ALA A 150 15.10 6.14 -1.98
N GLY A 151 15.47 4.86 -2.13
CA GLY A 151 15.15 4.09 -3.32
C GLY A 151 13.65 3.92 -3.56
N ILE A 152 12.86 3.69 -2.51
CA ILE A 152 11.40 3.60 -2.64
C ILE A 152 10.82 4.97 -2.99
N SER A 153 11.32 6.05 -2.39
CA SER A 153 10.85 7.41 -2.68
C SER A 153 11.10 7.82 -4.13
N GLN A 154 12.21 7.42 -4.72
CA GLN A 154 12.46 7.63 -6.15
C GLN A 154 11.43 6.92 -7.04
N ILE A 155 11.09 5.67 -6.72
CA ILE A 155 10.05 4.92 -7.44
C ILE A 155 8.68 5.58 -7.30
N VAL A 156 8.35 6.05 -6.10
CA VAL A 156 7.10 6.79 -5.84
C VAL A 156 7.03 8.06 -6.69
N ASN A 157 8.10 8.85 -6.72
CA ASN A 157 8.15 10.06 -7.53
C ASN A 157 7.99 9.73 -9.03
N LYS A 158 8.64 8.65 -9.49
CA LYS A 158 8.48 8.16 -10.86
C LYS A 158 7.03 7.81 -11.18
N ILE A 159 6.33 7.12 -10.27
CA ILE A 159 4.90 6.83 -10.40
C ILE A 159 4.08 8.12 -10.46
N GLU A 160 4.35 9.10 -9.60
CA GLU A 160 3.64 10.38 -9.58
C GLU A 160 3.82 11.14 -10.91
N THR A 161 5.04 11.21 -11.44
CA THR A 161 5.33 11.83 -12.73
C THR A 161 4.61 11.15 -13.89
N LEU A 162 4.52 9.81 -13.89
CA LEU A 162 3.76 9.07 -14.92
C LEU A 162 2.30 9.52 -14.96
N ILE A 163 1.71 9.81 -13.82
CA ILE A 163 0.29 10.17 -13.72
C ILE A 163 0.06 11.62 -14.14
N GLU A 164 0.94 12.54 -13.75
CA GLU A 164 0.91 13.93 -14.20
C GLU A 164 1.01 14.04 -15.74
N SER A 165 1.83 13.18 -16.34
CA SER A 165 1.98 13.12 -17.81
C SER A 165 0.78 12.50 -18.53
N ALA A 166 0.01 11.64 -17.86
CA ALA A 166 -1.16 10.97 -18.42
C ALA A 166 -2.44 11.82 -18.34
N GLY A 167 -2.44 12.90 -17.54
CA GLY A 167 -3.56 13.82 -17.34
C GLY A 167 -3.53 15.09 -18.20
N ARG A 168 -2.58 15.20 -19.15
CA ARG A 168 -2.54 16.25 -20.18
C ARG A 168 -2.78 15.63 -21.55
#